data_AF-G7M1L0-F1
#
_entry.id   AF-G7M1L0-F1
#
_cell.length_a   1.000
_cell.length_b   1.000
_cell.length_c   1.000
_cell.angle_alpha   90.00
_cell.angle_beta   90.00
_cell.angle_gamma   90.00
#
_symmetry.space_group_name_H-M   'P 1'
#
loop_
_entity.id
_entity.type
_entity.pdbx_description
1 polymer ?
#
loop_
_entity_poly.entity_id
_entity_poly.type
_entity_poly.pdbx_seq_one_letter_code
_entity_poly.pdbx_strand_id
1 'polypeptide(L)'
;MGLKYLLVKVKEDSNDEFKEYRGLELMAAKIDEDRELLIVRPIELDQMERFYKASYDSGMKDMISNDYEYCVWYLADEECELQCSINVEELDIIRELTEEDFKEHEKNFEEFKKIHKFKERQQKMEDDEKEDKKCEDEFNSQDKVNFRIKTRTREGYTEVEGIIYKGFGIEKSWNTITILSGESKGLKLCSCPPREIKKIIDEIKETIGNEDIKEENKEAVISIIRKWRG
;
A
#
# COMPACT_ATOMS: atom_id res chain seq x y z
N MET A 1 31.17 14.08 5.18
CA MET A 1 30.61 12.94 5.94
C MET A 1 30.59 11.74 5.02
N GLY A 2 31.18 10.62 5.44
CA GLY A 2 31.23 9.41 4.64
C GLY A 2 30.23 8.40 5.18
N LEU A 3 29.31 7.95 4.34
CA LEU A 3 28.46 6.80 4.63
C LEU A 3 29.34 5.55 4.74
N LYS A 4 29.25 4.82 5.84
CA LYS A 4 30.02 3.59 6.04
C LYS A 4 29.09 2.41 6.23
N TYR A 5 29.25 1.38 5.40
CA TYR A 5 28.50 0.14 5.52
C TYR A 5 29.22 -0.85 6.44
N LEU A 6 28.46 -1.45 7.35
CA LEU A 6 28.93 -2.37 8.37
C LEU A 6 28.15 -3.68 8.28
N LEU A 7 28.82 -4.81 8.51
CA LEU A 7 28.15 -6.03 8.93
C LEU A 7 27.97 -5.98 10.43
N VAL A 8 26.74 -6.20 10.88
CA VAL A 8 26.38 -6.25 12.29
C VAL A 8 25.66 -7.53 12.65
N LYS A 9 25.79 -7.98 13.90
CA LYS A 9 24.97 -9.08 14.43
C LYS A 9 24.21 -8.63 15.66
N VAL A 10 22.89 -8.78 15.64
CA VAL A 10 22.04 -8.46 16.79
C VAL A 10 22.28 -9.47 17.91
N LYS A 11 22.44 -8.98 19.13
CA LYS A 11 22.61 -9.80 20.35
C LYS A 11 21.48 -10.80 20.53
N GLU A 12 21.80 -11.98 21.05
CA GLU A 12 20.78 -12.98 21.44
C GLU A 12 19.96 -12.52 22.66
N ASP A 13 20.53 -11.66 23.50
CA ASP A 13 19.90 -11.05 24.67
C ASP A 13 19.57 -9.57 24.47
N SER A 14 19.45 -9.13 23.20
CA SER A 14 19.01 -7.76 22.87
C SER A 14 17.70 -7.42 23.56
N ASN A 15 17.44 -6.13 23.74
CA ASN A 15 16.22 -5.67 24.40
C ASN A 15 14.92 -6.15 23.69
N ASP A 16 13.76 -5.91 24.31
CA ASP A 16 12.48 -6.38 23.76
C ASP A 16 12.09 -5.71 22.43
N GLU A 17 12.64 -4.55 22.11
CA GLU A 17 12.43 -3.87 20.82
C GLU A 17 13.05 -4.67 19.67
N PHE A 18 14.22 -5.26 19.88
CA PHE A 18 14.94 -6.04 18.87
C PHE A 18 14.76 -7.56 19.00
N LYS A 19 13.78 -8.00 19.79
CA LYS A 19 13.60 -9.43 20.11
C LYS A 19 13.44 -10.31 18.88
N GLU A 20 12.66 -9.87 17.89
CA GLU A 20 12.42 -10.64 16.65
C GLU A 20 13.62 -10.62 15.70
N TYR A 21 14.61 -9.74 15.95
CA TYR A 21 15.83 -9.60 15.16
C TYR A 21 17.05 -10.27 15.81
N ARG A 22 16.90 -10.88 16.99
CA ARG A 22 17.98 -11.57 17.72
C ARG A 22 18.74 -12.58 16.86
N GLY A 23 20.06 -12.47 16.90
CA GLY A 23 20.97 -13.35 16.17
C GLY A 23 21.05 -13.11 14.65
N LEU A 24 20.30 -12.15 14.10
CA LEU A 24 20.40 -11.80 12.68
C LEU A 24 21.68 -11.02 12.38
N GLU A 25 22.29 -11.34 11.25
CA GLU A 25 23.41 -10.65 10.64
C GLU A 25 22.90 -9.72 9.53
N LEU A 26 23.10 -8.43 9.73
CA LEU A 26 22.50 -7.37 8.96
C LEU A 26 23.58 -6.46 8.38
N MET A 27 23.40 -6.02 7.15
CA MET A 27 24.07 -4.83 6.65
C MET A 27 23.45 -3.61 7.32
N ALA A 28 24.28 -2.74 7.86
CA ALA A 28 23.87 -1.49 8.46
C ALA A 28 24.70 -0.32 7.93
N ALA A 29 24.10 0.85 7.83
CA ALA A 29 24.74 2.07 7.41
C ALA A 29 24.98 3.01 8.60
N LYS A 30 26.22 3.48 8.73
CA LYS A 30 26.62 4.52 9.69
C LYS A 30 26.69 5.86 8.96
N ILE A 31 25.81 6.80 9.34
CA ILE A 31 25.69 8.13 8.71
C ILE A 31 26.54 9.19 9.43
N ASP A 32 26.74 9.06 10.75
CA ASP A 32 27.56 9.97 11.58
C ASP A 32 28.31 9.21 12.68
N GLU A 33 29.04 9.90 13.57
CA GLU A 33 29.68 9.30 14.78
C GLU A 33 28.69 8.78 15.82
N ASP A 34 27.38 8.92 15.58
CA ASP A 34 26.32 8.44 16.45
C ASP A 34 26.41 6.93 16.74
N ARG A 35 25.83 6.57 17.89
CA ARG A 35 25.70 5.19 18.37
C ARG A 35 24.56 4.42 17.70
N GLU A 36 23.87 5.02 16.74
CA GLU A 36 22.79 4.38 16.00
C GLU A 36 23.21 4.07 14.58
N LEU A 37 22.85 2.88 14.12
CA LEU A 37 23.09 2.40 12.76
C LEU A 37 21.75 2.19 12.08
N LEU A 38 21.64 2.58 10.82
CA LEU A 38 20.46 2.26 10.02
C LEU A 38 20.58 0.84 9.49
N ILE A 39 19.63 -0.03 9.83
CA ILE A 39 19.53 -1.35 9.23
C ILE A 39 19.17 -1.19 7.76
N VAL A 40 19.98 -1.80 6.90
CA VAL A 40 19.74 -1.86 5.47
C VAL A 40 19.00 -3.17 5.18
N ARG A 41 19.71 -4.30 5.15
CA ARG A 41 19.16 -5.62 4.81
C ARG A 41 20.04 -6.76 5.33
N PRO A 42 19.53 -7.98 5.49
CA PRO A 42 20.36 -9.17 5.76
C PRO A 42 21.21 -9.58 4.57
N ILE A 43 22.30 -10.31 4.82
CA ILE A 43 23.17 -10.88 3.76
C ILE A 43 22.70 -12.26 3.33
N GLU A 44 22.46 -13.14 4.31
CA GLU A 44 22.09 -14.53 4.06
C GLU A 44 20.62 -14.69 3.70
N LEU A 45 20.32 -15.63 2.80
CA LEU A 45 18.97 -15.84 2.28
C LEU A 45 17.96 -16.27 3.38
N ASP A 46 18.36 -17.15 4.30
CA ASP A 46 17.49 -17.57 5.41
C ASP A 46 17.22 -16.42 6.39
N GLN A 47 18.19 -15.52 6.54
CA GLN A 47 18.04 -14.34 7.37
C GLN A 47 17.18 -13.26 6.73
N MET A 48 17.17 -13.15 5.40
CA MET A 48 16.20 -12.31 4.66
C MET A 48 14.77 -12.68 5.03
N GLU A 49 14.42 -13.98 4.94
CA GLU A 49 13.07 -14.44 5.29
C GLU A 49 12.72 -14.11 6.75
N ARG A 50 13.65 -14.38 7.68
CA ARG A 50 13.44 -14.07 9.10
C ARG A 50 13.27 -12.57 9.35
N PHE A 51 14.06 -11.74 8.68
CA PHE A 51 13.99 -10.28 8.81
C PHE A 51 12.66 -9.73 8.32
N TYR A 52 12.22 -10.08 7.10
CA TYR A 52 10.95 -9.57 6.57
C TYR A 52 9.75 -10.12 7.35
N LYS A 53 9.83 -11.36 7.83
CA LYS A 53 8.83 -11.91 8.75
C LYS A 53 8.78 -11.17 10.09
N ALA A 54 9.93 -10.87 10.69
CA ALA A 54 10.00 -10.08 11.91
C ALA A 54 9.39 -8.68 11.71
N SER A 55 9.73 -8.01 10.60
CA SER A 55 9.15 -6.71 10.24
C SER A 55 7.64 -6.78 10.02
N TYR A 56 7.16 -7.82 9.35
CA TYR A 56 5.72 -8.06 9.17
C TYR A 56 4.99 -8.21 10.52
N ASP A 57 5.53 -9.05 11.40
CA ASP A 57 4.92 -9.38 12.68
C ASP A 57 5.03 -8.24 13.72
N SER A 58 6.05 -7.37 13.60
CA SER A 58 6.27 -6.22 14.48
C SER A 58 5.40 -4.99 14.17
N GLY A 59 4.57 -5.04 13.12
CA GLY A 59 3.54 -4.04 12.85
C GLY A 59 3.37 -3.65 11.39
N MET A 60 4.27 -4.09 10.50
CA MET A 60 4.16 -3.73 9.08
C MET A 60 2.91 -4.30 8.41
N LYS A 61 2.37 -5.42 8.91
CA LYS A 61 1.09 -5.95 8.42
C LYS A 61 -0.09 -5.00 8.62
N ASP A 62 -0.07 -4.22 9.71
CA ASP A 62 -1.11 -3.26 10.04
C ASP A 62 -0.91 -1.93 9.29
N MET A 63 0.34 -1.61 8.94
CA MET A 63 0.69 -0.39 8.21
C MET A 63 0.59 -0.54 6.68
N ILE A 64 0.92 -1.71 6.15
CA ILE A 64 1.03 -1.97 4.70
C ILE A 64 -0.10 -2.90 4.26
N SER A 65 -0.08 -4.16 4.71
CA SER A 65 -1.07 -5.17 4.33
C SER A 65 -0.95 -6.44 5.15
N ASN A 66 -2.09 -7.08 5.44
CA ASN A 66 -2.16 -8.43 6.01
C ASN A 66 -1.80 -9.54 4.99
N ASP A 67 -1.54 -9.21 3.72
CA ASP A 67 -0.89 -10.12 2.77
C ASP A 67 0.62 -10.03 3.00
N TYR A 68 1.19 -11.07 3.60
CA TYR A 68 2.63 -11.18 3.87
C TYR A 68 3.46 -10.92 2.61
N GLU A 69 3.09 -11.53 1.49
CA GLU A 69 3.88 -11.44 0.25
C GLU A 69 3.82 -10.02 -0.35
N TYR A 70 2.68 -9.34 -0.22
CA TYR A 70 2.58 -7.93 -0.60
C TYR A 70 3.43 -7.05 0.32
N CYS A 71 3.39 -7.32 1.63
CA CYS A 71 4.20 -6.60 2.61
C CYS A 71 5.70 -6.80 2.36
N VAL A 72 6.15 -8.03 2.13
CA VAL A 72 7.54 -8.36 1.78
C VAL A 72 7.97 -7.63 0.52
N TRP A 73 7.15 -7.68 -0.53
CA TRP A 73 7.40 -6.97 -1.78
C TRP A 73 7.59 -5.48 -1.54
N TYR A 74 6.67 -4.86 -0.80
CA TYR A 74 6.73 -3.43 -0.48
C TYR A 74 7.96 -3.06 0.35
N LEU A 75 8.29 -3.83 1.39
CA LEU A 75 9.44 -3.58 2.26
C LEU A 75 10.79 -3.77 1.56
N ALA A 76 10.85 -4.70 0.61
CA ALA A 76 12.05 -5.00 -0.16
C ALA A 76 12.21 -4.11 -1.39
N ASP A 77 11.17 -3.35 -1.77
CA ASP A 77 11.22 -2.42 -2.88
C ASP A 77 12.18 -1.26 -2.57
N GLU A 78 12.98 -0.88 -3.56
CA GLU A 78 14.09 0.07 -3.38
C GLU A 78 13.62 1.51 -3.14
N GLU A 79 12.35 1.80 -3.43
CA GLU A 79 11.72 3.09 -3.18
C GLU A 79 11.07 3.21 -1.78
N CYS A 80 10.98 2.10 -1.02
CA CYS A 80 10.43 2.10 0.32
C CYS A 80 11.53 2.14 1.38
N GLU A 81 11.80 3.33 1.91
CA GLU A 81 12.74 3.53 3.01
C GLU A 81 12.12 3.13 4.34
N LEU A 82 12.16 1.85 4.71
CA LEU A 82 12.02 1.49 6.12
C LEU A 82 13.37 1.55 6.82
N GLN A 83 13.66 2.72 7.38
CA GLN A 83 14.85 2.95 8.19
C GLN A 83 14.59 2.50 9.62
N CYS A 84 14.88 1.23 9.93
CA CYS A 84 15.00 0.79 11.31
C CYS A 84 16.38 1.20 11.84
N SER A 85 16.47 1.98 12.91
CA SER A 85 17.74 2.24 13.58
C SER A 85 18.00 1.20 14.68
N ILE A 86 19.26 0.85 14.89
CA ILE A 86 19.69 -0.02 15.99
C ILE A 86 20.84 0.64 16.73
N ASN A 87 20.80 0.59 18.07
CA ASN A 87 21.91 1.07 18.88
C ASN A 87 23.07 0.07 18.84
N VAL A 88 24.31 0.56 18.74
CA VAL A 88 25.52 -0.27 18.75
C VAL A 88 25.65 -1.15 19.99
N GLU A 89 25.02 -0.76 21.09
CA GLU A 89 24.98 -1.54 22.35
C GLU A 89 24.14 -2.82 22.22
N GLU A 90 23.26 -2.92 21.22
CA GLU A 90 22.43 -4.11 20.94
C GLU A 90 23.13 -5.12 20.01
N LEU A 91 24.40 -4.89 19.69
CA LEU A 91 25.15 -5.66 18.69
C LEU A 91 26.33 -6.42 19.30
N ASP A 92 26.52 -7.67 18.88
CA ASP A 92 27.66 -8.52 19.25
C ASP A 92 28.83 -8.38 18.28
N ILE A 93 28.52 -8.18 17.00
CA ILE A 93 29.50 -8.05 15.92
C ILE A 93 29.28 -6.72 15.25
N ILE A 94 30.36 -5.96 15.03
CA ILE A 94 30.38 -4.75 14.22
C ILE A 94 31.70 -4.76 13.45
N ARG A 95 31.64 -4.93 12.13
CA ARG A 95 32.81 -4.84 11.25
C ARG A 95 32.47 -4.14 9.94
N GLU A 96 33.48 -3.69 9.22
CA GLU A 96 33.28 -3.16 7.86
C GLU A 96 32.74 -4.25 6.93
N LEU A 97 31.81 -3.88 6.06
CA LEU A 97 31.34 -4.72 4.97
C LEU A 97 32.47 -4.90 3.96
N THR A 98 32.67 -6.13 3.50
CA THR A 98 33.61 -6.48 2.44
C THR A 98 32.91 -6.48 1.08
N GLU A 99 33.68 -6.47 -0.02
CA GLU A 99 33.11 -6.64 -1.35
C GLU A 99 32.44 -8.01 -1.55
N GLU A 100 32.93 -9.04 -0.84
CA GLU A 100 32.40 -10.40 -0.88
C GLU A 100 31.02 -10.47 -0.23
N ASP A 101 30.86 -9.83 0.94
CA ASP A 101 29.58 -9.68 1.64
C ASP A 101 28.51 -9.01 0.76
N PHE A 102 28.89 -7.95 0.03
CA PHE A 102 27.97 -7.26 -0.90
C PHE A 102 27.55 -8.15 -2.06
N LYS A 103 28.49 -8.88 -2.68
CA LYS A 103 28.19 -9.81 -3.78
C LYS A 103 27.28 -10.95 -3.32
N GLU A 104 27.49 -11.43 -2.10
CA GLU A 104 26.65 -12.45 -1.48
C GLU A 104 25.25 -11.93 -1.22
N HIS A 105 25.13 -10.74 -0.62
CA HIS A 105 23.84 -10.06 -0.44
C HIS A 105 23.09 -9.91 -1.76
N GLU A 106 23.71 -9.35 -2.81
CA GLU A 106 23.06 -9.13 -4.11
C GLU A 106 22.54 -10.45 -4.70
N LYS A 107 23.37 -11.49 -4.68
CA LYS A 107 23.00 -12.81 -5.19
C LYS A 107 21.82 -13.40 -4.41
N ASN A 108 21.88 -13.36 -3.08
CA ASN A 108 20.85 -13.90 -2.21
C ASN A 108 19.55 -13.10 -2.32
N PHE A 109 19.65 -11.77 -2.47
CA PHE A 109 18.49 -10.90 -2.59
C PHE A 109 17.77 -11.12 -3.92
N GLU A 110 18.49 -11.35 -5.01
CA GLU A 110 17.86 -11.74 -6.29
C GLU A 110 17.19 -13.11 -6.22
N GLU A 111 17.72 -14.05 -5.43
CA GLU A 111 17.06 -15.33 -5.20
C GLU A 111 15.80 -15.17 -4.33
N PHE A 112 15.88 -14.36 -3.27
CA PHE A 112 14.74 -13.98 -2.44
C PHE A 112 13.60 -13.39 -3.28
N LYS A 113 13.90 -12.43 -4.15
CA LYS A 113 12.92 -11.83 -5.08
C LYS A 113 12.25 -12.88 -5.99
N LYS A 114 12.97 -13.92 -6.41
CA LYS A 114 12.38 -15.02 -7.22
C LYS A 114 11.45 -15.89 -6.39
N ILE A 115 11.84 -16.25 -5.16
CA ILE A 115 11.01 -17.05 -4.24
C ILE A 115 9.65 -16.36 -4.01
N HIS A 116 9.67 -15.05 -3.80
CA HIS A 116 8.47 -14.22 -3.57
C HIS A 116 7.86 -13.63 -4.84
N LYS A 117 8.29 -14.09 -6.02
CA LYS A 117 7.68 -13.78 -7.33
C LYS A 117 7.54 -12.28 -7.61
N PHE A 118 8.54 -11.48 -7.26
CA PHE A 118 8.50 -10.02 -7.37
C PHE A 118 8.15 -9.55 -8.79
N LYS A 119 8.70 -10.22 -9.82
CA LYS A 119 8.40 -9.90 -11.23
C LYS A 119 6.94 -10.09 -11.60
N GLU A 120 6.30 -11.16 -11.10
CA GLU A 120 4.87 -11.42 -11.37
C GLU A 120 4.01 -10.33 -10.71
N ARG A 121 4.38 -9.91 -9.49
CA ARG A 121 3.69 -8.83 -8.77
C ARG A 121 3.85 -7.48 -9.47
N GLN A 122 5.06 -7.13 -9.87
CA GLN A 122 5.33 -5.89 -10.60
C GLN A 122 4.55 -5.84 -11.91
N GLN A 123 4.56 -6.93 -12.69
CA GLN A 123 3.78 -7.00 -13.94
C GLN A 123 2.28 -6.83 -13.68
N LYS A 124 1.75 -7.49 -12.64
CA LYS A 124 0.33 -7.36 -12.27
C LYS A 124 -0.02 -5.91 -11.91
N MET A 125 0.83 -5.21 -11.15
CA MET A 125 0.59 -3.81 -10.81
C MET A 125 0.60 -2.91 -12.05
N GLU A 126 1.59 -3.08 -12.93
CA GLU A 126 1.62 -2.32 -14.19
C GLU A 126 0.40 -2.60 -15.08
N ASP A 127 -0.09 -3.83 -15.08
CA ASP A 127 -1.29 -4.22 -15.83
C ASP A 127 -2.55 -3.61 -15.20
N ASP A 128 -2.66 -3.66 -13.88
CA ASP A 128 -3.74 -3.03 -13.09
C ASP A 128 -3.74 -1.50 -13.31
N GLU A 129 -2.58 -0.84 -13.31
CA GLU A 129 -2.46 0.61 -13.58
C GLU A 129 -2.84 0.97 -15.02
N LYS A 130 -2.45 0.15 -16.00
CA LYS A 130 -2.85 0.33 -17.40
C LYS A 130 -4.35 0.15 -17.57
N GLU A 131 -4.94 -0.86 -16.90
CA GLU A 131 -6.38 -1.08 -16.91
C GLU A 131 -7.11 0.08 -16.24
N ASP A 132 -6.62 0.57 -15.09
CA ASP A 132 -7.18 1.71 -14.36
C ASP A 132 -7.16 2.97 -15.22
N LYS A 133 -6.03 3.26 -15.87
CA LYS A 133 -5.89 4.40 -16.78
C LYS A 133 -6.83 4.28 -17.97
N LYS A 134 -6.93 3.09 -18.58
CA LYS A 134 -7.88 2.85 -19.68
C LYS A 134 -9.33 3.05 -19.21
N CYS A 135 -9.68 2.53 -18.04
CA CYS A 135 -11.00 2.69 -17.45
C CYS A 135 -11.30 4.16 -17.14
N GLU A 136 -10.32 4.91 -16.64
CA GLU A 136 -10.41 6.33 -16.39
C GLU A 136 -10.59 7.13 -17.68
N ASP A 137 -9.82 6.82 -18.73
CA ASP A 137 -9.94 7.44 -20.06
C ASP A 137 -11.31 7.15 -20.69
N GLU A 138 -11.74 5.89 -20.70
CA GLU A 138 -13.08 5.50 -21.15
C GLU A 138 -14.15 6.23 -20.36
N PHE A 139 -14.01 6.27 -19.04
CA PHE A 139 -14.96 6.94 -18.18
C PHE A 139 -14.98 8.44 -18.47
N ASN A 140 -13.84 9.11 -18.60
CA ASN A 140 -13.71 10.54 -18.90
C ASN A 140 -14.22 10.91 -20.29
N SER A 141 -14.24 9.98 -21.24
CA SER A 141 -14.83 10.17 -22.57
C SER A 141 -16.37 10.20 -22.59
N GLN A 142 -17.04 9.79 -21.50
CA GLN A 142 -18.50 9.77 -21.42
C GLN A 142 -19.07 11.17 -21.16
N ASP A 143 -20.29 11.41 -21.63
CA ASP A 143 -21.04 12.62 -21.31
C ASP A 143 -21.25 12.75 -19.80
N LYS A 144 -20.69 13.83 -19.23
CA LYS A 144 -20.68 14.12 -17.81
C LYS A 144 -20.92 15.60 -17.57
N VAL A 145 -21.57 15.91 -16.45
CA VAL A 145 -21.70 17.28 -15.97
C VAL A 145 -20.70 17.49 -14.84
N ASN A 146 -19.70 18.34 -15.06
CA ASN A 146 -18.80 18.77 -14.00
C ASN A 146 -19.56 19.65 -13.01
N PHE A 147 -19.33 19.45 -11.72
CA PHE A 147 -19.85 20.30 -10.66
C PHE A 147 -18.83 20.46 -9.53
N ARG A 148 -19.06 21.46 -8.68
CA ARG A 148 -18.26 21.67 -7.47
C ARG A 148 -19.10 21.43 -6.24
N ILE A 149 -18.55 20.71 -5.27
CA ILE A 149 -19.18 20.43 -3.98
C ILE A 149 -18.40 21.16 -2.91
N LYS A 150 -19.09 21.85 -2.02
CA LYS A 150 -18.48 22.29 -0.76
C LYS A 150 -18.51 21.14 0.24
N THR A 151 -17.35 20.58 0.54
CA THR A 151 -17.18 19.55 1.56
C THR A 151 -16.55 20.14 2.82
N ARG A 152 -16.89 19.60 3.99
CA ARG A 152 -16.37 20.06 5.28
C ARG A 152 -15.15 19.20 5.65
N THR A 153 -14.01 19.85 5.79
CA THR A 153 -12.75 19.27 6.28
C THR A 153 -12.48 19.71 7.72
N ARG A 154 -11.38 19.23 8.32
CA ARG A 154 -10.90 19.73 9.63
C ARG A 154 -10.57 21.22 9.62
N GLU A 155 -10.20 21.78 8.47
CA GLU A 155 -9.75 23.17 8.31
C GLU A 155 -10.86 24.14 7.89
N GLY A 156 -12.06 23.63 7.58
CA GLY A 156 -13.19 24.45 7.16
C GLY A 156 -13.98 23.83 6.00
N TYR A 157 -14.58 24.66 5.17
CA TYR A 157 -15.21 24.21 3.93
C TYR A 157 -14.22 24.33 2.77
N THR A 158 -14.03 23.25 2.03
CA THR A 158 -13.26 23.25 0.78
C THR A 158 -14.16 22.90 -0.40
N GLU A 159 -13.85 23.45 -1.57
CA GLU A 159 -14.51 23.05 -2.81
C GLU A 159 -13.75 21.88 -3.43
N VAL A 160 -14.46 20.78 -3.67
CA VAL A 160 -13.95 19.60 -4.38
C VAL A 160 -14.66 19.47 -5.73
N GLU A 161 -13.92 18.99 -6.73
CA GLU A 161 -14.49 18.66 -8.02
C GLU A 161 -15.29 17.35 -7.95
N GLY A 162 -16.43 17.36 -8.62
CA GLY A 162 -17.22 16.17 -8.85
C GLY A 162 -17.78 16.10 -10.26
N ILE A 163 -18.27 14.93 -10.62
CA ILE A 163 -18.91 14.66 -11.91
C ILE A 163 -20.26 13.98 -11.69
N ILE A 164 -21.25 14.37 -12.49
CA ILE A 164 -22.54 13.68 -12.54
C ILE A 164 -22.45 12.64 -13.64
N TYR A 165 -22.65 11.37 -13.28
CA TYR A 165 -22.71 10.24 -14.20
C TYR A 165 -23.95 9.39 -13.91
N LYS A 166 -24.83 9.24 -14.91
CA LYS A 166 -26.08 8.45 -14.83
C LYS A 166 -26.94 8.71 -13.56
N GLY A 167 -26.99 9.96 -13.10
CA GLY A 167 -27.76 10.35 -11.90
C GLY A 167 -27.01 10.20 -10.56
N PHE A 168 -25.76 9.75 -10.59
CA PHE A 168 -24.86 9.69 -9.44
C PHE A 168 -23.84 10.82 -9.48
N GLY A 169 -23.56 11.40 -8.31
CA GLY A 169 -22.48 12.36 -8.12
C GLY A 169 -21.25 11.62 -7.64
N ILE A 170 -20.12 11.87 -8.28
CA ILE A 170 -18.85 11.23 -7.94
C ILE A 170 -17.88 12.33 -7.56
N GLU A 171 -17.44 12.33 -6.31
CA GLU A 171 -16.38 13.20 -5.82
C GLU A 171 -15.03 12.64 -6.25
N LYS A 172 -14.25 13.39 -7.04
CA LYS A 172 -12.99 12.89 -7.61
C LYS A 172 -11.91 12.60 -6.57
N SER A 173 -11.82 13.43 -5.53
CA SER A 173 -10.74 13.32 -4.52
C SER A 173 -10.79 12.03 -3.71
N TRP A 174 -11.98 11.47 -3.51
CA TRP A 174 -12.20 10.27 -2.69
C TRP A 174 -12.94 9.17 -3.44
N ASN A 175 -13.11 9.33 -4.76
CA ASN A 175 -13.89 8.45 -5.63
C ASN A 175 -15.24 8.03 -5.00
N THR A 176 -15.91 8.97 -4.35
CA THR A 176 -17.09 8.68 -3.54
C THR A 176 -18.35 8.83 -4.38
N ILE A 177 -19.12 7.75 -4.49
CA ILE A 177 -20.39 7.71 -5.23
C ILE A 177 -21.52 8.17 -4.31
N THR A 178 -22.29 9.17 -4.73
CA THR A 178 -23.41 9.77 -4.00
C THR A 178 -24.66 9.83 -4.87
N ILE A 179 -25.83 9.58 -4.28
CA ILE A 179 -27.12 9.71 -4.98
C ILE A 179 -27.53 11.19 -5.05
N LEU A 180 -27.90 11.71 -6.23
CA LEU A 180 -28.23 13.13 -6.43
C LEU A 180 -29.73 13.45 -6.45
N SER A 181 -30.60 12.46 -6.64
CA SER A 181 -32.05 12.59 -6.80
C SER A 181 -32.82 11.49 -6.05
N GLY A 182 -34.14 11.66 -5.92
CA GLY A 182 -35.02 10.72 -5.25
C GLY A 182 -34.97 10.77 -3.71
N GLU A 183 -35.65 9.82 -3.08
CA GLU A 183 -35.78 9.70 -1.62
C GLU A 183 -34.43 9.45 -0.93
N SER A 184 -33.50 8.82 -1.64
CA SER A 184 -32.16 8.50 -1.14
C SER A 184 -31.10 9.57 -1.44
N LYS A 185 -31.52 10.78 -1.85
CA LYS A 185 -30.60 11.88 -2.18
C LYS A 185 -29.64 12.18 -1.02
N GLY A 186 -28.36 12.33 -1.36
CA GLY A 186 -27.28 12.64 -0.42
C GLY A 186 -26.68 11.42 0.27
N LEU A 187 -27.22 10.21 0.04
CA LEU A 187 -26.63 8.98 0.55
C LEU A 187 -25.31 8.68 -0.16
N LYS A 188 -24.24 8.54 0.64
CA LYS A 188 -22.93 8.07 0.17
C LYS A 188 -22.94 6.54 0.09
N LEU A 189 -22.64 6.00 -1.09
CA LEU A 189 -22.71 4.57 -1.37
C LEU A 189 -21.39 3.88 -1.02
N CYS A 190 -20.29 4.29 -1.65
CA CYS A 190 -18.96 3.74 -1.39
C CYS A 190 -17.87 4.66 -1.93
N SER A 191 -16.65 4.38 -1.51
CA SER A 191 -15.41 4.85 -2.12
C SER A 191 -14.74 3.62 -2.74
N CYS A 192 -14.36 3.69 -4.01
CA CYS A 192 -13.73 2.58 -4.74
C CYS A 192 -12.72 3.11 -5.77
N PRO A 193 -11.81 2.27 -6.28
CA PRO A 193 -10.90 2.67 -7.35
C PRO A 193 -11.66 3.14 -8.60
N PRO A 194 -11.10 4.06 -9.41
CA PRO A 194 -11.76 4.58 -10.61
C PRO A 194 -12.29 3.50 -11.56
N ARG A 195 -11.56 2.38 -11.71
CA ARG A 195 -11.97 1.23 -12.54
C ARG A 195 -13.27 0.56 -12.11
N GLU A 196 -13.65 0.69 -10.85
CA GLU A 196 -14.84 0.04 -10.29
C GLU A 196 -16.05 0.97 -10.29
N ILE A 197 -15.85 2.30 -10.30
CA ILE A 197 -16.94 3.29 -10.26
C ILE A 197 -17.93 3.06 -11.41
N LYS A 198 -17.42 2.89 -12.63
CA LYS A 198 -18.25 2.62 -13.81
C LYS A 198 -18.99 1.28 -13.66
N LYS A 199 -18.29 0.21 -13.27
CA LYS A 199 -18.87 -1.13 -13.11
C LYS A 199 -19.98 -1.15 -12.06
N ILE A 200 -19.79 -0.49 -10.92
CA ILE A 200 -20.79 -0.38 -9.85
C ILE A 200 -22.01 0.40 -10.32
N ILE A 201 -21.82 1.56 -10.95
CA ILE A 201 -22.94 2.40 -11.41
C ILE A 201 -23.73 1.68 -12.52
N ASP A 202 -23.03 0.99 -13.42
CA ASP A 202 -23.67 0.21 -14.48
C ASP A 202 -24.45 -0.98 -13.90
N GLU A 203 -23.89 -1.74 -12.95
CA GLU A 203 -24.59 -2.84 -12.27
C GLU A 203 -25.83 -2.35 -11.50
N ILE A 204 -25.74 -1.18 -10.84
CA ILE A 204 -26.90 -0.55 -10.21
C ILE A 204 -27.97 -0.24 -11.28
N LYS A 205 -27.59 0.41 -12.38
CA LYS A 205 -28.53 0.78 -13.45
C LYS A 205 -29.11 -0.41 -14.21
N GLU A 206 -28.40 -1.52 -14.32
CA GLU A 206 -28.95 -2.78 -14.83
C GLU A 206 -29.97 -3.38 -13.87
N THR A 207 -29.75 -3.24 -12.56
CA THR A 207 -30.61 -3.82 -11.53
C THR A 207 -31.91 -3.04 -11.33
N ILE A 208 -31.85 -1.70 -11.30
CA ILE A 208 -33.02 -0.85 -10.99
C ILE A 208 -33.50 -0.03 -12.20
N GLY A 209 -32.87 -0.18 -13.35
CA GLY A 209 -33.13 0.63 -14.53
C GLY A 209 -32.65 2.08 -14.39
N ASN A 210 -33.18 2.96 -15.24
CA ASN A 210 -32.90 4.39 -15.20
C ASN A 210 -33.70 5.16 -14.14
N GLU A 211 -34.39 4.46 -13.24
CA GLU A 211 -35.19 5.08 -12.18
C GLU A 211 -34.32 5.66 -11.04
N ASP A 212 -34.92 6.53 -10.25
CA ASP A 212 -34.36 6.99 -8.97
C ASP A 212 -34.37 5.84 -7.95
N ILE A 213 -33.41 5.87 -7.01
CA ILE A 213 -33.36 4.89 -5.91
C ILE A 213 -34.50 5.19 -4.93
N LYS A 214 -35.37 4.20 -4.73
CA LYS A 214 -36.56 4.20 -3.88
C LYS A 214 -36.37 3.18 -2.74
N GLU A 215 -37.16 3.28 -1.68
CA GLU A 215 -37.02 2.35 -0.54
C GLU A 215 -37.15 0.87 -0.95
N GLU A 216 -37.99 0.57 -1.95
CA GLU A 216 -38.22 -0.78 -2.48
C GLU A 216 -37.00 -1.40 -3.20
N ASN A 217 -36.07 -0.59 -3.71
CA ASN A 217 -34.89 -1.07 -4.44
C ASN A 217 -33.57 -0.85 -3.68
N LYS A 218 -33.64 -0.26 -2.48
CA LYS A 218 -32.50 0.09 -1.63
C LYS A 218 -31.66 -1.12 -1.20
N GLU A 219 -32.29 -2.22 -0.80
CA GLU A 219 -31.56 -3.44 -0.39
C GLU A 219 -30.78 -4.07 -1.56
N ALA A 220 -31.33 -4.03 -2.78
CA ALA A 220 -30.62 -4.51 -3.96
C ALA A 220 -29.37 -3.66 -4.25
N VAL A 221 -29.49 -2.34 -4.17
CA VAL A 221 -28.36 -1.41 -4.31
C VAL A 221 -27.31 -1.62 -3.21
N ILE A 222 -27.73 -1.80 -1.95
CA ILE A 222 -26.83 -2.11 -0.83
C ILE A 222 -26.09 -3.43 -1.06
N SER A 223 -26.76 -4.45 -1.58
CA SER A 223 -26.14 -5.74 -1.89
C SER A 223 -25.03 -5.61 -2.93
N ILE A 224 -25.26 -4.82 -4.00
CA ILE A 224 -24.23 -4.52 -5.00
C ILE A 224 -23.05 -3.81 -4.33
N ILE A 225 -23.31 -2.76 -3.54
CA ILE A 225 -22.23 -2.03 -2.87
C ILE A 225 -21.41 -2.94 -1.94
N ARG A 226 -22.06 -3.83 -1.20
CA ARG A 226 -21.37 -4.78 -0.31
C ARG A 226 -20.46 -5.74 -1.09
N LYS A 227 -20.89 -6.20 -2.27
CA LYS A 227 -20.08 -7.04 -3.17
C LYS A 227 -18.77 -6.36 -3.59
N TRP A 228 -18.79 -5.05 -3.78
CA TRP A 228 -17.63 -4.26 -4.23
C TRP A 228 -16.80 -3.63 -3.09
N ARG A 229 -17.21 -3.80 -1.83
CA ARG A 229 -16.44 -3.37 -0.64
C ARG A 229 -15.56 -4.48 -0.06
N GLY A 230 -15.53 -5.65 -0.70
CA GLY A 230 -14.82 -6.85 -0.25
C GLY A 230 -13.31 -6.74 -0.44
#